data_AF-A0A4Y8LU06-F1
#
_entry.id   AF-A0A4Y8LU06-F1
#
_cell.length_a   1.000
_cell.length_b   1.000
_cell.length_c   1.000
_cell.angle_alpha   90.00
_cell.angle_beta   90.00
_cell.angle_gamma   90.00
#
_symmetry.space_group_name_H-M   'P 1'
#
loop_
_entity.id
_entity.type
_entity.pdbx_description
1 polymer ?
#
loop_
_entity_poly.entity_id
_entity_poly.type
_entity_poly.pdbx_seq_one_letter_code
_entity_poly.pdbx_strand_id
1 'polypeptide(L)' 'MVMGFELKSIAKEIESLKESLNNAAAQNRFDLTDHALLQLSQKIDELIMEYYRILKYEVPLSSPPTLRIF' A
#
# COMPACT_ATOMS: atom_id res chain seq x y z
N MET A 1 -0.91 20.95 7.48
CA MET A 1 -0.82 20.53 6.06
C MET A 1 0.32 19.52 5.80
N VAL A 2 0.83 18.82 6.81
CA VAL A 2 1.99 17.90 6.67
C VAL A 2 1.56 16.46 6.30
N MET A 3 0.42 15.98 6.83
CA MET A 3 -0.05 14.59 6.62
C MET A 3 -0.50 14.26 5.18
N GLY A 4 -1.09 15.20 4.43
CA GLY A 4 -1.44 14.98 3.02
C GLY A 4 -0.22 14.82 2.08
N PHE A 5 0.97 15.28 2.50
CA PHE A 5 2.23 15.01 1.81
C PHE A 5 2.73 13.59 2.13
N GLU A 6 2.57 13.14 3.38
CA GLU A 6 2.92 11.77 3.81
C GLU A 6 2.10 10.73 3.06
N LEU A 7 0.78 10.92 2.91
CA LEU A 7 -0.06 10.00 2.15
C LEU A 7 0.36 9.88 0.68
N LYS A 8 0.72 11.01 0.03
CA LYS A 8 1.22 11.00 -1.35
C LYS A 8 2.57 10.30 -1.46
N SER A 9 3.44 10.48 -0.47
CA SER A 9 4.73 9.80 -0.42
C SER A 9 4.56 8.28 -0.29
N ILE A 10 3.70 7.83 0.63
CA ILE A 10 3.43 6.40 0.84
C ILE A 10 2.78 5.79 -0.40
N ALA A 11 1.81 6.46 -1.02
CA ALA A 11 1.19 5.99 -2.25
C ALA A 11 2.22 5.78 -3.38
N LYS A 12 3.16 6.73 -3.54
CA LYS A 12 4.24 6.62 -4.53
C LYS A 12 5.20 5.48 -4.22
N GLU A 13 5.51 5.24 -2.95
CA GLU A 13 6.36 4.11 -2.54
C GLU A 13 5.67 2.76 -2.80
N ILE A 14 4.37 2.65 -2.53
CA ILE A 14 3.56 1.47 -2.86
C ILE A 14 3.58 1.19 -4.37
N GLU A 15 3.37 2.21 -5.22
CA GLU A 15 3.42 2.04 -6.68
C GLU A 15 4.79 1.54 -7.16
N SER A 16 5.87 2.14 -6.67
CA SER A 16 7.25 1.75 -6.99
C SER A 16 7.56 0.30 -6.58
N LEU A 17 7.14 -0.10 -5.38
CA LEU A 17 7.34 -1.47 -4.89
C LEU A 17 6.48 -2.49 -5.65
N LYS A 18 5.26 -2.13 -6.04
CA LYS A 18 4.42 -2.98 -6.90
C LYS A 18 5.05 -3.21 -8.26
N GLU A 19 5.63 -2.17 -8.87
CA GLU A 19 6.35 -2.30 -10.13
C GLU A 19 7.56 -3.23 -9.98
N SER A 20 8.33 -3.05 -8.91
CA SER A 20 9.46 -3.91 -8.57
C SER A 20 9.05 -5.37 -8.36
N LEU A 21 7.94 -5.62 -7.65
CA LEU A 21 7.39 -6.95 -7.44
C LEU A 21 6.93 -7.59 -8.75
N ASN A 22 6.21 -6.85 -9.61
CA ASN A 22 5.76 -7.34 -10.90
C ASN A 22 6.93 -7.70 -11.82
N ASN A 23 7.98 -6.87 -11.84
CA ASN A 23 9.18 -7.13 -12.62
C ASN A 23 9.94 -8.37 -12.11
N ALA A 24 10.11 -8.49 -10.79
CA ALA A 24 10.74 -9.66 -10.18
C ALA A 24 9.91 -10.94 -10.43
N ALA A 25 8.58 -10.87 -10.30
CA ALA A 25 7.68 -11.99 -10.60
C ALA A 25 7.75 -12.39 -12.09
N ALA A 26 7.77 -11.43 -13.01
CA ALA A 26 7.91 -11.70 -14.43
C ALA A 26 9.26 -12.38 -14.77
N GLN A 27 10.35 -11.93 -14.16
CA GLN A 27 11.68 -12.54 -14.31
C GLN A 27 11.75 -13.96 -13.76
N ASN A 28 11.10 -14.21 -12.62
CA ASN A 28 11.01 -15.53 -11.99
C ASN A 28 9.87 -16.41 -12.53
N ARG A 29 9.28 -16.08 -13.71
CA ARG A 29 8.14 -16.81 -14.31
C ARG A 29 6.96 -17.04 -13.35
N PHE A 30 6.73 -16.08 -12.45
CA PHE A 30 5.72 -16.13 -11.40
C PHE A 30 5.91 -17.27 -10.39
N ASP A 31 7.14 -17.76 -10.21
CA ASP A 31 7.45 -18.63 -9.07
C ASP A 31 7.44 -17.79 -7.77
N LEU A 32 6.25 -17.72 -7.17
CA LEU A 32 5.96 -16.93 -5.97
C LEU A 32 6.59 -17.48 -4.68
N THR A 33 7.39 -18.55 -4.78
CA THR A 33 8.09 -19.14 -3.63
C THR A 33 9.42 -18.46 -3.32
N ASP A 34 9.88 -17.57 -4.20
CA ASP A 34 11.10 -16.78 -3.98
C ASP A 34 10.94 -15.87 -2.75
N HIS A 35 11.84 -16.05 -1.78
CA HIS A 35 11.87 -15.28 -0.54
C HIS A 35 11.87 -13.77 -0.79
N ALA A 36 12.49 -13.29 -1.88
CA ALA A 36 12.52 -11.88 -2.23
C ALA A 36 11.13 -11.34 -2.64
N LEU A 37 10.33 -12.14 -3.36
CA LEU A 37 8.96 -11.77 -3.73
C LEU A 37 8.05 -11.69 -2.51
N LEU A 38 8.20 -12.64 -1.57
CA LEU A 38 7.45 -12.62 -0.31
C LEU A 38 7.79 -11.40 0.54
N GLN A 39 9.07 -11.03 0.64
CA GLN A 39 9.50 -9.82 1.36
C GLN A 39 8.95 -8.54 0.72
N LEU A 40 8.99 -8.45 -0.61
CA LEU A 40 8.42 -7.30 -1.33
C LEU A 40 6.90 -7.21 -1.13
N SER A 41 6.19 -8.33 -1.18
CA SER A 41 4.75 -8.38 -0.89
C SER A 41 4.46 -7.90 0.53
N GLN A 42 5.17 -8.42 1.53
CA GLN A 42 4.97 -8.03 2.93
C GLN A 42 5.22 -6.53 3.15
N LYS A 43 6.26 -5.97 2.53
CA LYS A 43 6.55 -4.54 2.64
C LYS A 43 5.45 -3.67 2.01
N ILE A 44 4.85 -4.12 0.91
CA ILE A 44 3.70 -3.43 0.30
C ILE A 44 2.51 -3.45 1.26
N ASP A 45 2.22 -4.59 1.89
CA ASP A 45 1.12 -4.71 2.86
C ASP A 45 1.31 -3.78 4.08
N GLU A 46 2.54 -3.69 4.59
CA GLU A 46 2.90 -2.78 5.69
C GLU A 46 2.63 -1.31 5.32
N LEU A 47 3.03 -0.89 4.11
CA LEU A 47 2.78 0.47 3.64
C LEU A 47 1.30 0.75 3.38
N ILE A 48 0.53 -0.23 2.90
CA ILE A 48 -0.93 -0.11 2.73
C ILE A 48 -1.59 0.07 4.10
N MET A 49 -1.19 -0.71 5.11
CA MET A 49 -1.70 -0.55 6.47
C MET A 49 -1.39 0.84 7.04
N GLU A 50 -0.16 1.33 6.85
CA GLU A 50 0.22 2.68 7.31
C GLU A 50 -0.54 3.78 6.55
N TYR A 51 -0.76 3.61 5.24
CA TYR A 51 -1.58 4.51 4.43
C TYR A 51 -3.01 4.62 5.00
N TYR A 52 -3.67 3.48 5.25
CA TYR A 52 -5.02 3.46 5.82
C TYR A 52 -5.07 3.97 7.26
N ARG A 53 -4.02 3.71 8.05
CA ARG A 53 -3.89 4.24 9.39
C ARG A 53 -3.90 5.76 9.36
N ILE A 54 -3.04 6.38 8.54
CA ILE A 54 -2.98 7.85 8.40
C ILE A 54 -4.32 8.39 7.89
N LEU A 55 -4.92 7.76 6.88
CA LEU A 55 -6.23 8.14 6.33
C LEU A 55 -7.34 8.11 7.39
N LYS A 56 -7.35 7.10 8.27
CA LYS A 56 -8.32 7.01 9.37
C LYS A 56 -8.16 8.15 10.39
N TYR A 57 -6.95 8.67 10.57
CA TYR A 57 -6.71 9.85 11.40
C TYR A 57 -7.05 11.18 10.69
N GLU A 58 -7.23 11.18 9.37
CA GLU A 58 -7.74 12.34 8.60
C GLU A 58 -9.26 12.49 8.66
N VAL A 59 -10.00 11.39 8.87
CA VAL A 59 -11.47 11.43 9.02
C VAL A 59 -11.82 11.71 10.50
N PRO A 60 -12.41 12.87 10.84
CA PRO A 60 -12.89 13.10 12.19
C PRO A 60 -13.95 12.04 12.54
N LEU A 61 -13.83 11.43 13.72
CA LEU A 61 -14.74 10.44 14.31
C LEU A 61 -16.22 10.89 14.42
N SER A 62 -16.56 12.08 13.91
CA SER A 62 -17.90 12.64 13.89
C SER A 62 -18.74 12.28 12.65
N SER A 63 -18.18 11.57 11.67
CA SER A 63 -18.92 11.19 10.45
C SER A 63 -19.07 9.67 10.35
N PRO A 64 -20.29 9.11 10.40
CA PRO A 64 -20.50 7.67 10.28
C PRO A 64 -20.04 7.17 8.91
N PRO A 65 -19.51 5.94 8.81
CA PRO A 65 -19.02 5.38 7.56
C PRO A 65 -20.21 5.25 6.60
N THR A 66 -20.30 6.14 5.62
CA THR A 66 -21.28 5.98 4.55
C THR A 66 -20.70 4.97 3.56
N LEU A 67 -20.86 3.69 3.88
CA LEU A 67 -20.78 2.60 2.91
C LEU A 67 -21.89 2.83 1.88
N ARG A 68 -21.59 3.58 0.81
CA ARG A 68 -22.40 3.53 -0.41
C ARG A 68 -21.92 2.33 -1.22
N ILE A 69 -22.58 1.21 -0.98
CA ILE A 69 -22.59 0.08 -1.91
C ILE A 69 -23.49 0.51 -3.07
N PHE A 70 -22.93 0.61 -4.26
CA PHE A 70 -23.66 0.61 -5.53
C PHE A 70 -23.19 -0.58 -6.34
#